data_AF-A0A7C0W069-F1
#
_entry.id   AF-A0A7C0W069-F1
#
_cell.length_a   1.000
_cell.length_b   1.000
_cell.length_c   1.000
_cell.angle_alpha   90.00
_cell.angle_beta   90.00
_cell.angle_gamma   90.00
#
_symmetry.space_group_name_H-M   'P 1'
#
loop_
_entity.id
_entity.type
_entity.pdbx_description
1 polymer ?
#
loop_
_entity_poly.entity_id
_entity_poly.type
_entity_poly.pdbx_seq_one_letter_code
_entity_poly.pdbx_strand_id
1 'polypeptide(L)'
;EWLYQKRLEIGDKYYNGDTLFFSDVRQENTDFLGYKAYKLSGRWQNLTSFTGGTFACWGFYDEQQKIAYMIDNAVFFPEGDKLRALIGLEIISNTFKKKLTKK
;
A
#
# COMPACT_ATOMS: atom_id res chain seq x y z
N GLU A 1 3.75 -4.95 -11.66
CA GLU A 1 5.21 -4.94 -11.44
C GLU A 1 5.73 -3.79 -10.58
N TRP A 2 5.75 -2.53 -11.06
CA TRP A 2 6.35 -1.41 -10.31
C TRP A 2 5.88 -1.29 -8.85
N LEU A 3 4.57 -1.38 -8.61
CA LEU A 3 3.98 -1.22 -7.28
C LEU A 3 4.46 -2.30 -6.28
N TYR A 4 4.59 -3.55 -6.74
CA TYR A 4 5.06 -4.66 -5.90
C TYR A 4 6.53 -4.46 -5.51
N GLN A 5 7.39 -4.15 -6.49
CA GLN A 5 8.81 -3.89 -6.26
C GLN A 5 9.02 -2.68 -5.35
N LYS A 6 8.26 -1.59 -5.58
CA LYS A 6 8.35 -0.39 -4.74
C LYS A 6 7.91 -0.68 -3.31
N ARG A 7 6.92 -1.57 -3.11
CA ARG A 7 6.50 -1.97 -1.77
C ARG A 7 7.54 -2.80 -1.03
N LEU A 8 8.22 -3.71 -1.72
CA LEU A 8 9.35 -4.45 -1.16
C LEU A 8 10.48 -3.50 -0.74
N GLU A 9 10.84 -2.54 -1.59
CA GLU A 9 11.85 -1.51 -1.28
C GLU A 9 11.48 -0.68 -0.04
N ILE A 10 10.22 -0.25 0.06
CA ILE A 10 9.74 0.52 1.22
C ILE A 10 9.73 -0.34 2.48
N GLY A 11 9.29 -1.60 2.38
CA GLY A 11 9.27 -2.53 3.51
C GLY A 11 10.67 -2.78 4.07
N ASP A 12 11.64 -3.02 3.19
CA ASP A 12 13.03 -3.18 3.57
C ASP A 12 13.60 -1.92 4.23
N LYS A 13 13.44 -0.76 3.57
CA LYS A 13 14.09 0.48 3.99
C LYS A 13 13.44 1.18 5.18
N TYR A 14 12.12 1.15 5.29
CA TYR A 14 11.37 1.97 6.24
C TYR A 14 10.57 1.16 7.27
N TYR A 15 10.32 -0.13 7.02
CA TYR A 15 9.60 -1.01 7.93
C TYR A 15 10.49 -2.15 8.45
N ASN A 16 11.77 -1.84 8.70
CA ASN A 16 12.71 -2.74 9.37
C ASN A 16 12.84 -4.13 8.72
N GLY A 17 12.82 -4.21 7.39
CA GLY A 17 12.94 -5.49 6.69
C GLY A 17 11.62 -6.22 6.44
N ASP A 18 10.47 -5.53 6.52
CA ASP A 18 9.19 -6.14 6.14
C ASP A 18 9.22 -6.57 4.67
N THR A 19 8.84 -7.81 4.43
CA THR A 19 8.79 -8.41 3.09
C THR A 19 7.40 -8.96 2.77
N LEU A 20 7.18 -9.22 1.48
CA LEU A 20 5.98 -9.82 0.94
C LEU A 20 6.34 -11.13 0.25
N PHE A 21 5.45 -12.12 0.37
CA PHE A 21 5.51 -13.32 -0.44
C PHE A 21 4.47 -13.23 -1.54
N PHE A 22 4.85 -13.51 -2.78
CA PHE A 22 3.95 -13.39 -3.93
C PHE A 22 2.65 -14.20 -3.77
N SER A 23 2.73 -15.38 -3.15
CA SER A 23 1.56 -16.22 -2.86
C SER A 23 0.55 -15.60 -1.88
N ASP A 24 0.99 -14.63 -1.08
CA ASP A 24 0.16 -13.93 -0.10
C ASP A 24 -0.37 -12.58 -0.62
N VAL A 25 -0.04 -12.20 -1.86
CA VAL A 25 -0.42 -10.92 -2.45
C VAL A 25 -1.48 -11.13 -3.51
N ARG A 26 -2.59 -10.41 -3.35
CA ARG A 26 -3.63 -10.25 -4.36
C ARG A 26 -3.43 -8.91 -5.06
N GLN A 27 -3.36 -8.94 -6.39
CA GLN A 27 -3.35 -7.75 -7.23
C GLN A 27 -4.70 -7.59 -7.94
N GLU A 28 -5.23 -6.37 -7.95
CA GLU A 28 -6.50 -6.03 -8.59
C GLU A 28 -6.40 -4.71 -9.35
N ASN A 29 -7.15 -4.61 -10.45
CA ASN A 29 -7.42 -3.33 -11.10
C ASN A 29 -8.57 -2.65 -10.37
N THR A 30 -8.42 -1.37 -10.06
CA THR A 30 -9.44 -0.59 -9.34
C THR A 30 -9.49 0.85 -9.83
N ASP A 31 -10.56 1.54 -9.48
CA ASP A 31 -10.64 2.99 -9.57
C ASP A 31 -10.35 3.58 -8.18
N PHE A 32 -9.30 4.38 -8.06
CA PHE A 32 -8.90 5.00 -6.80
C PHE A 32 -8.74 6.50 -6.99
N LEU A 33 -9.51 7.30 -6.24
CA LEU A 33 -9.54 8.78 -6.36
C LEU A 33 -9.80 9.28 -7.80
N GLY A 34 -10.55 8.51 -8.58
CA GLY A 34 -10.85 8.81 -9.99
C GLY A 34 -9.75 8.39 -10.99
N TYR A 35 -8.69 7.73 -10.54
CA TYR A 35 -7.64 7.19 -11.40
C TYR A 35 -7.81 5.69 -11.59
N LYS A 36 -7.47 5.20 -12.79
CA LYS A 36 -7.19 3.79 -13.00
C LYS A 36 -5.94 3.42 -12.20
N ALA A 37 -6.11 2.51 -11.25
CA ALA A 37 -5.11 2.16 -10.27
C ALA A 37 -4.96 0.64 -10.14
N TYR A 38 -3.84 0.23 -9.59
CA TYR A 38 -3.62 -1.13 -9.11
C TYR A 38 -3.71 -1.14 -7.59
N LYS A 39 -4.46 -2.09 -7.03
CA LYS A 39 -4.46 -2.39 -5.60
C LYS A 39 -3.65 -3.65 -5.37
N LEU A 40 -2.68 -3.60 -4.45
CA LEU A 40 -2.13 -4.80 -3.83
C LEU A 40 -2.69 -4.91 -2.42
N SER A 41 -3.04 -6.13 -2.03
CA SER A 41 -3.44 -6.42 -0.66
C SER A 41 -2.94 -7.80 -0.28
N GLY A 42 -2.72 -8.01 1.00
CA GLY A 42 -2.18 -9.29 1.45
C GLY A 42 -1.55 -9.23 2.82
N ARG A 43 -0.63 -10.15 3.04
CA ARG A 43 0.15 -10.23 4.27
C ARG A 43 1.57 -9.73 4.04
N TRP A 44 2.07 -8.97 5.00
CA TRP A 44 3.49 -8.66 5.12
C TRP A 44 4.07 -9.44 6.31
N GLN A 45 5.35 -9.74 6.24
CA GLN A 45 6.05 -10.52 7.25
C GLN A 45 7.44 -9.94 7.50
N ASN A 46 7.90 -10.02 8.74
CA ASN A 46 9.23 -9.65 9.14
C ASN A 46 9.95 -10.89 9.66
N LEU A 47 10.93 -11.37 8.91
CA LEU A 47 11.59 -12.65 9.21
C LEU A 47 12.53 -12.57 10.41
N THR A 48 13.06 -11.38 10.71
CA THR A 48 13.97 -11.17 11.85
C THR A 48 13.22 -11.12 13.17
N SER A 49 12.07 -10.43 13.21
CA SER A 49 11.26 -10.27 14.41
C SER A 49 10.16 -11.33 14.55
N PHE A 50 9.99 -12.21 13.57
CA PHE A 50 8.90 -13.19 13.50
C PHE A 50 7.51 -12.56 13.64
N THR A 51 7.34 -11.35 13.11
CA THR A 51 6.09 -10.62 13.13
C THR A 51 5.46 -10.55 11.74
N GLY A 52 4.19 -10.19 11.70
CA GLY A 52 3.48 -10.01 10.44
C GLY A 52 2.15 -9.30 10.63
N GLY A 53 1.58 -8.91 9.52
CA GLY A 53 0.33 -8.18 9.50
C GLY A 53 -0.29 -8.15 8.12
N THR A 54 -1.26 -7.27 7.95
CA THR A 54 -1.97 -7.07 6.69
C THR A 54 -1.63 -5.73 6.08
N PHE A 55 -1.58 -5.67 4.76
CA PHE A 55 -1.39 -4.42 4.03
C PHE A 55 -2.42 -4.26 2.92
N ALA A 56 -2.63 -3.00 2.54
CA ALA A 56 -3.31 -2.63 1.32
C ALA A 56 -2.61 -1.39 0.74
N CYS A 57 -2.20 -1.46 -0.51
CA CYS A 57 -1.57 -0.34 -1.18
C CYS A 57 -2.18 -0.10 -2.56
N TRP A 58 -2.20 1.17 -2.96
CA TRP A 58 -2.70 1.61 -4.24
C TRP A 58 -1.59 2.31 -5.01
N GLY A 59 -1.43 1.95 -6.28
CA GLY A 59 -0.53 2.62 -7.21
C GLY A 59 -1.31 3.19 -8.38
N PHE A 60 -1.11 4.47 -8.67
CA PHE A 60 -1.72 5.12 -9.83
C PHE A 60 -0.77 6.16 -10.43
N TYR A 61 -0.98 6.48 -11.71
CA TYR A 61 -0.18 7.45 -12.43
C TYR A 61 -1.00 8.70 -12.74
N ASP A 62 -0.45 9.87 -12.40
CA ASP A 62 -1.01 11.15 -12.77
C ASP A 62 -0.39 11.67 -14.07
N GLU A 63 -1.13 11.52 -15.17
CA GLU A 63 -0.69 11.94 -16.50
C GLU A 63 -0.40 13.45 -16.61
N GLN A 64 -1.09 14.29 -15.83
CA GLN A 64 -0.92 15.74 -15.92
C GLN A 64 0.41 16.20 -15.33
N GLN A 65 0.81 15.58 -14.22
CA GLN A 65 2.03 15.91 -13.50
C GLN A 65 3.21 15.01 -13.88
N LYS A 66 2.94 13.91 -14.59
CA LYS A 66 3.90 12.85 -14.90
C LYS A 66 4.52 12.21 -13.66
N ILE A 67 3.71 12.07 -12.60
CA ILE A 67 4.11 11.51 -11.30
C ILE A 67 3.36 10.20 -11.04
N ALA A 68 4.10 9.16 -10.64
CA ALA A 68 3.52 7.94 -10.09
C ALA A 68 3.34 8.09 -8.58
N TYR A 69 2.13 7.83 -8.10
CA TYR A 69 1.79 7.84 -6.68
C TYR A 69 1.62 6.43 -6.15
N MET A 70 2.04 6.23 -4.91
CA MET A 70 1.79 5.03 -4.13
C MET A 70 1.24 5.44 -2.78
N ILE A 71 0.06 4.94 -2.43
CA ILE A 71 -0.52 5.08 -1.10
C ILE A 71 -0.39 3.73 -0.42
N ASP A 72 0.52 3.65 0.55
CA ASP A 72 0.82 2.41 1.26
C ASP A 72 0.21 2.40 2.66
N ASN A 73 -0.49 1.32 2.99
CA ASN A 73 -1.02 1.08 4.32
C ASN A 73 -0.59 -0.29 4.81
N ALA A 74 -0.06 -0.33 6.03
CA ALA A 74 0.29 -1.56 6.73
C ALA A 74 -0.25 -1.50 8.15
N VAL A 75 -0.79 -2.61 8.63
CA VAL A 75 -1.30 -2.75 9.99
C VAL A 75 -0.50 -3.84 10.68
N PHE A 76 0.17 -3.47 11.77
CA PHE A 76 0.64 -4.41 12.78
C PHE A 76 -0.36 -4.40 13.94
N PHE A 77 -1.22 -5.42 14.01
CA PHE A 77 -2.23 -5.50 15.07
C PHE A 77 -2.47 -6.95 15.49
N PRO A 78 -1.55 -7.55 16.27
CA PRO A 78 -1.58 -8.97 16.59
C PRO A 78 -2.81 -9.39 17.43
N GLU A 79 -3.32 -8.52 18.30
CA GLU A 79 -4.36 -8.85 19.29
C GLU A 79 -5.74 -8.22 19.02
N GLY A 80 -5.93 -7.52 17.89
CA GLY A 80 -7.16 -6.75 17.66
C GLY A 80 -7.84 -6.97 16.31
N ASP A 81 -8.93 -6.24 16.08
CA ASP A 81 -9.73 -6.31 14.85
C ASP A 81 -8.99 -5.62 13.68
N LYS A 82 -8.20 -6.42 12.96
CA LYS A 82 -7.42 -5.99 11.79
C LYS A 82 -8.28 -5.40 10.68
N LEU A 83 -9.53 -5.87 10.53
CA LEU A 83 -10.41 -5.39 9.47
C LEU A 83 -10.83 -3.95 9.71
N ARG A 84 -11.18 -3.60 10.95
CA ARG A 84 -11.52 -2.20 11.30
C ARG A 84 -10.35 -1.25 11.08
N ALA A 85 -9.13 -1.66 11.45
CA ALA A 85 -7.93 -0.87 11.22
C ALA A 85 -7.68 -0.64 9.72
N LEU A 86 -7.79 -1.69 8.90
CA LEU A 86 -7.64 -1.58 7.45
C LEU A 86 -8.70 -0.67 6.81
N ILE A 87 -9.96 -0.78 7.23
CA ILE A 87 -11.04 0.11 6.75
C ILE A 87 -10.74 1.56 7.12
N GLY A 88 -10.28 1.82 8.34
CA GLY A 88 -9.89 3.16 8.78
C GLY A 88 -8.77 3.75 7.90
N LEU A 89 -7.74 2.95 7.62
CA LEU A 89 -6.65 3.36 6.73
C LEU A 89 -7.10 3.57 5.28
N GLU A 90 -8.03 2.76 4.78
CA GLU A 90 -8.63 2.95 3.47
C GLU A 90 -9.44 4.25 3.40
N ILE A 91 -10.22 4.59 4.44
CA ILE A 91 -10.92 5.88 4.54
C ILE A 91 -9.92 7.04 4.51
N ILE A 92 -8.85 6.98 5.32
CA ILE A 92 -7.80 8.01 5.34
C ILE A 92 -7.15 8.12 3.96
N SER A 93 -6.85 7.00 3.30
CA SER A 93 -6.26 6.96 1.96
C SER A 93 -7.16 7.66 0.93
N ASN A 94 -8.48 7.50 1.04
CA ASN A 94 -9.45 8.19 0.19
C ASN A 94 -9.57 9.70 0.45
N THR A 95 -8.92 10.23 1.50
CA THR A 95 -8.82 11.69 1.72
C THR A 95 -7.60 12.31 1.06
N PHE A 96 -6.71 11.51 0.46
CA PHE A 96 -5.51 12.02 -0.20
C PHE A 96 -5.86 13.01 -1.30
N LYS A 97 -5.20 14.17 -1.27
CA LYS A 97 -5.29 15.20 -2.31
C LYS A 97 -3.89 15.53 -2.78
N LYS A 98 -3.65 15.36 -4.08
CA LYS A 98 -2.42 15.83 -4.72
C LYS A 98 -2.37 17.35 -4.66
N LYS A 99 -1.19 17.92 -4.34
CA LYS A 99 -0.98 19.36 -4.45
C LYS A 99 -0.98 19.72 -5.94
N LEU A 100 -1.83 20.66 -6.33
CA LEU A 100 -1.83 21.16 -7.71
C LEU A 100 -0.58 22.00 -7.93
N THR A 101 0.33 21.51 -8.76
CA THR A 101 1.44 22.32 -9.27
C THR A 101 0.87 23.26 -10.32
N LYS A 102 0.82 24.57 -10.05
CA LYS A 102 0.48 25.55 -11.09
C LYS A 102 1.58 25.49 -12.15
N LYS A 103 1.19 25.32 -13.41
CA LYS A 103 2.08 25.50 -14.58
C LYS A 103 2.57 26.95 -14.62
#